data_AF-A0A2P4S385-F1
#
_entry.id   AF-A0A2P4S385-F1
#
_cell.length_a   1.000
_cell.length_b   1.000
_cell.length_c   1.000
_cell.angle_alpha   90.00
_cell.angle_beta   90.00
_cell.angle_gamma   90.00
#
_symmetry.space_group_name_H-M   'P 1'
#
loop_
_entity.id
_entity.type
_entity.pdbx_description
1 polymer ?
#
loop_
_entity_poly.entity_id
_entity_poly.type
_entity_poly.pdbx_seq_one_letter_code
_entity_poly.pdbx_strand_id
1 'polypeptide(L)' 'MPSQMEHAMETLMFTFHKYAGDKNYLSKEDLRALMEKEFPGFLE' A
#
# COMPACT_ATOMS: atom_id res chain seq x y z
N MET A 1 20.44 11.07 4.65
CA MET A 1 19.22 10.56 5.31
C MET A 1 18.04 10.97 4.46
N PRO A 2 17.10 10.07 4.17
CA PRO A 2 15.89 10.44 3.45
C PRO A 2 15.12 11.51 4.20
N SER A 3 14.56 12.46 3.48
CA SER A 3 13.56 13.39 3.98
C SER A 3 12.27 12.65 4.37
N GLN A 4 11.41 13.33 5.13
CA GLN A 4 10.09 12.77 5.49
C GLN A 4 9.25 12.46 4.24
N MET A 5 9.36 13.28 3.20
CA MET A 5 8.66 13.07 1.93
C MET A 5 9.19 11.84 1.20
N GLU A 6 10.52 11.67 1.10
CA GLU A 6 11.12 10.49 0.48
C GLU A 6 10.72 9.21 1.23
N HIS A 7 10.69 9.25 2.56
CA HIS A 7 10.25 8.10 3.36
C HIS A 7 8.74 7.79 3.20
N ALA A 8 7.91 8.82 3.07
CA ALA A 8 6.49 8.64 2.78
C ALA A 8 6.26 8.02 1.39
N MET A 9 7.00 8.49 0.38
CA MET A 9 6.96 7.91 -0.97
C MET A 9 7.42 6.45 -0.99
N GLU A 10 8.52 6.16 -0.29
CA GLU A 10 9.06 4.80 -0.14
C GLU A 10 8.04 3.86 0.51
N THR A 11 7.37 4.33 1.59
CA THR A 11 6.30 3.58 2.26
C THR A 11 5.15 3.27 1.30
N LEU A 12 4.69 4.25 0.51
CA LEU A 12 3.63 4.03 -0.47
C LEU A 12 4.04 3.02 -1.55
N MET A 13 5.27 3.12 -2.08
CA MET A 13 5.80 2.20 -3.09
C MET A 13 5.88 0.76 -2.57
N PHE A 14 6.48 0.55 -1.40
CA PHE A 14 6.63 -0.79 -0.85
C PHE A 14 5.29 -1.41 -0.47
N THR A 15 4.38 -0.61 0.10
CA THR A 15 3.03 -1.08 0.39
C THR A 15 2.32 -1.49 -0.89
N PHE A 16 2.33 -0.69 -1.95
CA PHE A 16 1.71 -1.08 -3.24
C PHE A 16 2.28 -2.41 -3.77
N HIS A 17 3.60 -2.53 -3.87
CA HIS A 17 4.23 -3.74 -4.41
C HIS A 17 4.03 -4.99 -3.54
N LYS A 18 3.94 -4.83 -2.22
CA LYS A 18 3.61 -5.92 -1.29
C LYS A 18 2.25 -6.56 -1.60
N TYR A 19 1.25 -5.77 -2.00
CA TYR A 19 -0.09 -6.28 -2.33
C TYR A 19 -0.25 -6.62 -3.81
N ALA A 20 0.44 -5.92 -4.72
CA ALA A 20 0.42 -6.24 -6.14
C ALA A 20 1.20 -7.52 -6.47
N GLY A 21 2.21 -7.86 -5.65
CA GLY A 21 3.11 -8.98 -5.87
C GLY A 21 3.95 -8.77 -7.14
N ASP A 22 4.11 -9.83 -7.92
CA ASP A 22 4.82 -9.76 -9.23
C ASP A 22 3.98 -9.08 -10.33
N LYS A 23 2.71 -8.75 -10.04
CA LYS A 23 1.86 -8.01 -10.94
C LYS A 23 2.10 -6.52 -10.72
N ASN A 24 1.98 -5.72 -11.77
CA ASN A 24 2.13 -4.26 -11.69
C ASN A 24 0.80 -3.52 -11.45
N TYR A 25 -0.19 -4.19 -10.85
CA TYR A 25 -1.51 -3.64 -10.56
C TYR A 25 -2.16 -4.34 -9.37
N LEU A 26 -3.15 -3.67 -8.75
CA LEU A 26 -4.01 -4.25 -7.73
C LEU A 26 -5.35 -4.64 -8.35
N SER A 27 -5.84 -5.86 -8.09
CA SER A 27 -7.25 -6.15 -8.27
C SER A 27 -8.09 -5.45 -7.20
N LYS A 28 -9.42 -5.53 -7.32
CA LYS A 28 -10.32 -5.02 -6.30
C LYS A 28 -10.13 -5.73 -4.95
N GLU A 29 -9.86 -7.03 -4.98
CA GLU A 29 -9.59 -7.86 -3.82
C GLU A 29 -8.24 -7.49 -3.18
N ASP A 30 -7.20 -7.27 -3.99
CA ASP A 30 -5.87 -6.85 -3.50
C ASP A 30 -5.97 -5.48 -2.81
N LEU A 31 -6.68 -4.54 -3.43
CA LEU A 31 -6.93 -3.22 -2.86
C LEU A 31 -7.75 -3.31 -1.55
N ARG A 32 -8.77 -4.17 -1.51
CA ARG A 32 -9.55 -4.39 -0.28
C ARG A 32 -8.66 -4.90 0.86
N ALA A 33 -7.80 -5.89 0.58
CA ALA A 33 -6.87 -6.43 1.57
C ALA A 33 -5.85 -5.39 2.05
N LEU A 34 -5.39 -4.50 1.15
CA LEU A 34 -4.56 -3.35 1.50
C LEU A 34 -5.30 -2.42 2.46
N MET A 35 -6.52 -2.00 2.10
CA MET A 35 -7.32 -1.07 2.90
C MET A 35 -7.65 -1.61 4.30
N GLU A 36 -8.09 -2.87 4.40
CA GLU A 36 -8.44 -3.50 5.69
C GLU A 36 -7.23 -3.60 6.64
N LYS A 37 -6.02 -3.80 6.11
CA LYS A 37 -4.83 -4.04 6.91
C LYS A 37 -4.04 -2.77 7.23
N GLU A 38 -3.86 -1.87 6.27
CA GLU A 38 -3.07 -0.65 6.44
C GLU A 38 -3.94 0.51 6.99
N PHE A 39 -5.27 0.43 6.83
CA PHE A 39 -6.24 1.44 7.32
C PHE A 39 -7.42 0.79 8.08
N PRO A 40 -7.16 0.09 9.20
CA PRO A 40 -8.21 -0.55 9.98
C PRO A 40 -9.27 0.46 10.44
N GLY A 41 -10.55 0.13 10.26
CA GLY A 41 -11.68 0.98 10.61
C GLY A 41 -12.03 2.08 9.58
N PHE A 42 -11.29 2.21 8.48
CA PHE A 42 -11.63 3.19 7.43
C PHE A 42 -12.82 2.77 6.56
N LEU A 43 -13.02 1.46 6.41
CA LEU A 43 -14.09 0.88 5.59
C LEU A 43 -15.35 0.51 6.40
N GLU A 44 -15.37 0.81 7.70
CA GLU A 44 -16.52 0.62 8.59
C GLU A 44 -17.56 1.74 8.44
#